data_AF-A0A3C1SGE9-F1
#
_entry.id   AF-A0A3C1SGE9-F1
#
_cell.length_a   1.000
_cell.length_b   1.000
_cell.length_c   1.000
_cell.angle_alpha   90.00
_cell.angle_beta   90.00
_cell.angle_gamma   90.00
#
_symmetry.space_group_name_H-M   'P 1'
#
loop_
_entity.id
_entity.type
_entity.pdbx_description
1 polymer ?
#
loop_
_entity_poly.entity_id
_entity_poly.type
_entity_poly.pdbx_seq_one_letter_code
_entity_poly.pdbx_strand_id
1 'polypeptide(L)' 'MTKTEQHIPEDRLNINKLLEPIQGENPCGDSLRYDGTYDKIEDARRQDDPNESRGEWISELKKADWD' A
#
# COMPACT_ATOMS: atom_id res chain seq x y z
N MET A 1 -4.20 15.02 -25.16
CA MET A 1 -3.47 14.30 -24.09
C MET A 1 -4.05 14.77 -22.77
N THR A 2 -5.26 14.31 -22.47
CA THR A 2 -6.00 14.70 -21.27
C THR A 2 -5.42 13.95 -20.09
N LYS A 3 -4.85 14.70 -19.16
CA LYS A 3 -4.41 14.24 -17.86
C LYS A 3 -5.63 13.62 -17.18
N THR A 4 -5.66 12.29 -17.08
CA THR A 4 -6.67 11.57 -16.31
C THR A 4 -6.44 11.95 -14.86
N GLU A 5 -7.17 12.96 -14.38
CA GLU A 5 -7.37 13.18 -12.96
C GLU A 5 -8.08 11.93 -12.44
N GLN A 6 -7.30 11.06 -11.79
CA GLN A 6 -7.83 9.96 -11.01
C GLN A 6 -8.65 10.58 -9.88
N HIS A 7 -9.95 10.68 -10.12
CA HIS A 7 -10.96 10.99 -9.12
C HIS A 7 -10.95 9.84 -8.10
N ILE A 8 -10.35 10.08 -6.93
CA ILE A 8 -10.40 9.15 -5.80
C ILE A 8 -11.86 9.12 -5.33
N PRO A 9 -12.59 8.00 -5.48
CA PRO A 9 -13.98 7.94 -5.07
C PRO A 9 -14.07 8.07 -3.55
N GLU A 10 -14.97 8.92 -3.08
CA GLU A 10 -15.15 9.26 -1.66
C GLU A 10 -15.60 8.05 -0.80
N ASP A 11 -15.91 6.91 -1.45
CA ASP A 11 -16.41 5.67 -0.85
C ASP A 11 -15.35 4.57 -0.63
N ARG A 12 -14.06 4.86 -0.81
CA ARG A 12 -13.00 3.81 -0.79
C ARG A 12 -12.84 3.08 0.55
N LEU A 13 -13.18 3.72 1.67
CA LEU A 13 -13.16 3.13 3.00
C LEU A 13 -14.54 3.22 3.66
N ASN A 14 -15.18 2.07 3.86
CA ASN A 14 -16.34 1.98 4.73
C ASN A 14 -15.88 1.79 6.17
N ILE A 15 -15.84 2.88 6.94
CA ILE A 15 -15.36 2.86 8.34
C ILE A 15 -16.17 1.90 9.20
N ASN A 16 -17.49 1.81 9.01
CA ASN A 16 -18.33 0.91 9.80
C ASN A 16 -17.91 -0.55 9.63
N LYS A 17 -17.56 -0.97 8.41
CA LYS A 17 -17.06 -2.33 8.14
C LYS A 17 -15.71 -2.61 8.76
N LEU A 18 -14.83 -1.61 8.89
CA LEU A 18 -13.51 -1.80 9.52
C LEU A 18 -13.59 -1.96 11.04
N LEU A 19 -14.68 -1.50 11.64
CA LEU A 19 -14.94 -1.60 13.08
C LEU A 19 -15.76 -2.85 13.44
N GLU A 20 -16.29 -3.56 12.44
CA GLU A 20 -16.97 -4.83 12.65
C GLU A 20 -15.95 -5.90 13.10
N PRO A 21 -16.23 -6.63 14.19
CA PRO A 21 -15.34 -7.70 14.64
C PRO A 21 -15.35 -8.86 13.64
N ILE A 22 -14.22 -9.55 13.55
CA ILE A 22 -14.13 -10.79 12.79
C ILE A 22 -14.94 -11.87 13.53
N GLN A 23 -15.78 -12.61 12.81
CA GLN A 23 -16.63 -13.64 13.40
C GLN A 23 -15.79 -14.77 14.00
N GLY A 24 -16.03 -15.12 15.26
CA GLY A 24 -15.38 -16.24 15.95
C GLY A 24 -15.01 -15.92 17.39
N GLU A 25 -14.15 -16.76 17.99
CA GLU A 25 -13.63 -16.53 19.34
C GLU A 25 -12.55 -15.43 19.39
N ASN A 26 -11.97 -15.08 18.24
CA ASN A 26 -10.94 -14.07 18.11
C ASN A 26 -11.43 -12.89 17.25
N PRO A 27 -11.99 -11.82 17.85
CA PRO A 27 -12.57 -10.69 17.11
C PRO A 27 -11.53 -9.87 16.33
N CYS A 28 -10.24 -10.01 16.65
CA CYS A 28 -9.14 -9.36 15.94
C CYS A 28 -8.55 -10.23 14.80
N GLY A 29 -8.99 -11.48 14.67
CA GLY A 29 -8.46 -12.42 13.69
C GLY A 29 -7.02 -12.86 13.96
N ASP A 30 -6.48 -13.66 13.05
CA ASP A 30 -5.13 -14.22 13.18
C ASP A 30 -4.04 -13.19 12.88
N SER A 31 -2.85 -13.42 13.45
CA SER A 31 -1.70 -12.56 13.18
C SER A 31 -1.14 -12.81 11.77
N LEU A 32 -1.22 -11.80 10.90
CA LEU A 32 -0.68 -11.86 9.54
C LEU A 32 0.80 -11.43 9.43
N ARG A 33 1.49 -11.26 10.57
CA ARG A 33 2.86 -10.69 10.60
C ARG A 33 3.86 -11.47 9.72
N TYR A 34 3.72 -12.79 9.64
CA TYR A 34 4.62 -13.66 8.88
C TYR A 34 3.95 -14.31 7.67
N ASP A 35 2.75 -13.85 7.32
CA ASP A 35 1.97 -14.35 6.18
C ASP A 35 2.48 -13.75 4.84
N GLY A 36 3.41 -12.79 4.89
CA GLY A 36 3.93 -12.06 3.72
C GLY A 36 3.00 -10.93 3.25
N THR A 37 1.80 -10.81 3.83
CA THR A 37 0.89 -9.68 3.56
C THR A 37 1.51 -8.34 3.97
N TYR A 38 2.21 -8.29 5.11
CA TYR A 38 2.92 -7.09 5.57
C TYR A 38 4.07 -6.71 4.64
N ASP A 39 4.85 -7.69 4.19
CA ASP A 39 6.00 -7.47 3.30
C ASP A 39 5.55 -6.83 1.98
N LYS A 40 4.44 -7.31 1.40
CA LYS A 40 3.85 -6.74 0.18
C LYS A 40 3.42 -5.28 0.38
N ILE A 41 2.84 -4.96 1.53
CA ILE A 41 2.42 -3.58 1.87
C ILE A 41 3.65 -2.69 2.09
N GLU A 42 4.73 -3.20 2.68
CA GLU A 42 5.99 -2.48 2.82
C GLU A 42 6.63 -2.19 1.46
N ASP A 43 6.69 -3.18 0.56
CA ASP A 43 7.21 -3.00 -0.79
C ASP A 43 6.37 -2.07 -1.65
N ALA A 44 5.04 -2.08 -1.48
CA ALA A 44 4.15 -1.13 -2.12
C ALA A 44 4.48 0.30 -1.68
N ARG A 45 4.70 0.52 -0.37
CA ARG A 45 5.03 1.85 0.19
C ARG A 45 6.45 2.32 -0.10
N ARG A 46 7.36 1.40 -0.45
CA ARG A 46 8.76 1.73 -0.76
C ARG A 46 8.86 2.58 -2.02
N GLN A 47 9.64 3.65 -1.91
CA GLN A 47 9.99 4.57 -2.99
C GLN A 47 11.47 4.94 -2.89
N ASP A 48 12.14 5.02 -4.03
CA ASP A 48 13.53 5.44 -4.13
C ASP A 48 13.66 6.97 -4.05
N ASP A 49 14.73 7.49 -3.43
CA ASP A 49 15.02 8.92 -3.43
C ASP A 49 15.56 9.35 -4.81
N PRO A 50 14.89 10.27 -5.52
CA PRO A 50 15.35 10.75 -6.81
C PRO A 50 16.71 11.48 -6.77
N ASN A 51 17.12 12.00 -5.61
CA ASN A 51 18.34 12.79 -5.43
C ASN A 51 19.59 11.96 -5.14
N GLU A 52 19.45 10.65 -4.90
CA GLU A 52 20.61 9.79 -4.65
C GLU A 52 21.47 9.60 -5.90
N SER A 53 22.80 9.65 -5.73
CA SER A 53 23.75 9.44 -6.83
C SER A 53 23.78 7.97 -7.23
N ARG A 54 23.25 7.64 -8.41
CA ARG A 54 23.13 6.26 -8.91
C ARG A 54 24.37 5.74 -9.67
N GLY A 55 25.48 6.47 -9.61
CA GLY A 55 26.71 6.12 -10.36
C GLY A 55 26.44 5.96 -11.86
N GLU A 56 27.14 5.03 -12.51
CA GLU A 56 26.94 4.70 -13.94
C GLU A 56 25.79 3.71 -14.20
N TRP A 57 25.23 3.11 -13.13
CA TRP A 57 24.15 2.12 -13.23
C TRP A 57 22.80 2.77 -12.93
N ILE A 58 22.17 3.30 -13.98
CA ILE A 58 20.87 3.95 -13.88
C ILE A 58 19.76 2.91 -14.08
N SER A 59 18.96 2.65 -13.05
CA SER A 59 17.69 1.92 -13.13
C SER A 59 16.50 2.88 -13.04
N GLU A 60 15.32 2.39 -13.43
CA GLU A 60 14.06 3.10 -13.14
C GLU A 60 13.85 3.21 -11.63
N LEU A 61 13.42 4.38 -11.16
CA LEU A 61 13.13 4.61 -9.74
C LEU A 61 11.86 3.86 -9.34
N LYS A 62 11.93 3.05 -8.29
CA LYS A 62 10.76 2.48 -7.65
C LYS A 62 9.92 3.63 -7.09
N LYS A 63 8.65 3.67 -7.50
CA LYS A 63 7.65 4.59 -6.93
C LYS A 63 6.76 3.82 -5.97
N ALA A 64 6.31 4.51 -4.92
CA ALA A 64 5.32 3.95 -4.02
C ALA A 64 3.98 3.78 -4.76
N ASP A 65 3.31 2.68 -4.47
CA ASP A 65 1.97 2.36 -4.97
C ASP A 65 0.96 2.63 -3.85
N TRP A 66 0.21 3.72 -4.00
CA TRP A 66 -0.78 4.19 -3.03
C TRP A 66 -2.22 4.01 -3.51
N ASP A 67 -2.40 3.53 -4.74
CA ASP A 67 -3.71 3.29 -5.34
C ASP A 67 -4.19 1.89 -4.92
#